data_AF-A0A830B3N2-F1
#
_entry.id   AF-A0A830B3N2-F1
#
_cell.length_a   1.000
_cell.length_b   1.000
_cell.length_c   1.000
_cell.angle_alpha   90.00
_cell.angle_beta   90.00
_cell.angle_gamma   90.00
#
_symmetry.space_group_name_H-M   'P 1'
#
loop_
_entity.id
_entity.type
_entity.pdbx_description
1 polymer ?
#
loop_
_entity_poly.entity_id
_entity_poly.type
_entity_poly.pdbx_seq_one_letter_code
_entity_poly.pdbx_strand_id
1 'polypeptide(L)'
;MKRLKNYYLQFKQPKTMDRKWITMERKWIFPLAIGSIVSLFLLFLTTLTSPDGVPLFPLRRYYAPSATAASASVFVESKLNPLPINDLPPPPRLAYLISGSARDGAMLRRTLQALYHPNNQYVVHLDAESSAAERLDLYNYVTNHSVFRRFENVRMITKANLVTYRGPTMVANTLHAAAILLKQGGDWDWFINLSASDYPLVTQDDLLHTFSYLPRDLNFIDHTSNIGWKEFQRAKPIIIDPGLYMRKKADVFWITQRRSVPTAFKLFTGSAWMALSRPFIDYCVWGWDNLPRTVLMYYANFLSSPEGYFHTVICNAQEFRNTTVNSDLHFISWDNPPKQHPHHLNLGDMQKMVDSNAPFARKFNHNDPVLDKIDQELLFRGKDMLVPGGWCVAARENGSDPCSAVGNITVLRPTAGAKRLEKLTASLLSDANFRPRQCK
;
A
#
# COMPACT_ATOMS: atom_id res chain seq x y z
N MET A 1 -9.22 58.39 -1.84
CA MET A 1 -10.64 58.51 -2.23
C MET A 1 -10.70 59.16 -3.62
N LYS A 2 -11.34 58.48 -4.59
CA LYS A 2 -11.96 59.01 -5.85
C LYS A 2 -11.02 59.77 -6.82
N ARG A 3 -10.78 59.26 -8.04
CA ARG A 3 -11.60 59.44 -9.27
C ARG A 3 -11.80 60.94 -9.58
N LEU A 4 -11.54 61.50 -10.77
CA LEU A 4 -12.10 61.16 -12.08
C LEU A 4 -11.57 62.15 -13.15
N LYS A 5 -11.26 61.65 -14.35
CA LYS A 5 -11.43 62.22 -15.72
C LYS A 5 -11.30 63.74 -15.97
N ASN A 6 -10.43 64.09 -16.93
CA ASN A 6 -10.82 64.58 -18.27
C ASN A 6 -9.63 64.41 -19.23
N TYR A 7 -9.61 63.54 -20.25
CA TYR A 7 -10.41 63.38 -21.48
C TYR A 7 -10.13 64.41 -22.61
N TYR A 8 -9.68 63.84 -23.73
CA TYR A 8 -9.62 64.33 -25.12
C TYR A 8 -8.55 65.36 -25.51
N LEU A 9 -7.51 64.90 -26.23
CA LEU A 9 -7.40 65.07 -27.70
C LEU A 9 -6.12 64.41 -28.25
N GLN A 10 -6.24 63.86 -29.46
CA GLN A 10 -5.21 63.31 -30.36
C GLN A 10 -4.85 61.82 -30.24
N PHE A 11 -5.81 60.96 -30.62
CA PHE A 11 -5.51 59.81 -31.48
C PHE A 11 -6.01 60.13 -32.90
N LYS A 12 -5.07 60.35 -33.83
CA LYS A 12 -5.30 60.15 -35.27
C LYS A 12 -4.96 58.69 -35.61
N GLN A 13 -5.96 57.91 -35.99
CA GLN A 13 -5.86 56.61 -36.68
C GLN A 13 -6.04 56.85 -38.21
N PRO A 14 -6.04 55.84 -39.11
CA PRO A 14 -5.42 54.49 -39.12
C PRO A 14 -4.80 54.15 -40.51
N LYS A 15 -4.11 53.00 -40.68
CA LYS A 15 -4.11 52.25 -41.97
C LYS A 15 -3.53 50.82 -41.97
N THR A 16 -3.15 50.23 -40.84
CA THR A 16 -2.49 48.91 -40.82
C THR A 16 -3.21 47.82 -40.02
N MET A 17 -4.45 48.05 -39.56
CA MET A 17 -5.16 47.08 -38.72
C MET A 17 -6.23 46.25 -39.46
N ASP A 18 -6.68 46.65 -40.66
CA ASP A 18 -7.70 45.88 -41.41
C ASP A 18 -7.15 44.62 -42.08
N ARG A 19 -5.88 44.61 -42.50
CA ARG A 19 -5.36 43.48 -43.28
C ARG A 19 -5.12 42.22 -42.45
N LYS A 20 -4.89 42.37 -41.13
CA LYS A 20 -4.61 41.24 -40.22
C LYS A 20 -5.87 40.52 -39.75
N TRP A 21 -6.96 41.25 -39.52
CA TRP A 21 -8.26 40.68 -39.13
C TRP A 21 -8.90 39.88 -40.27
N ILE A 22 -8.84 40.39 -41.50
CA ILE A 22 -9.36 39.70 -42.69
C ILE A 22 -8.62 38.36 -42.97
N THR A 23 -7.33 38.26 -42.66
CA THR A 23 -6.57 36.99 -42.77
C THR A 23 -6.84 36.00 -41.63
N MET A 24 -7.27 36.44 -40.45
CA MET A 24 -7.58 35.55 -39.32
C MET A 24 -8.94 34.87 -39.49
N GLU A 25 -9.94 35.59 -40.02
CA GLU A 25 -11.25 35.01 -40.31
C GLU A 25 -11.17 33.87 -41.33
N ARG A 26 -10.34 34.01 -42.38
CA ARG A 26 -10.24 32.98 -43.44
C ARG A 26 -9.65 31.64 -43.00
N LYS A 27 -8.84 31.59 -41.93
CA LYS A 27 -8.20 30.36 -41.46
C LYS A 27 -9.14 29.43 -40.71
N TRP A 28 -10.22 29.96 -40.14
CA TRP A 28 -11.21 29.18 -39.36
C TRP A 28 -12.42 28.75 -40.19
N ILE A 29 -12.66 29.39 -41.35
CA ILE A 29 -13.77 29.06 -42.24
C ILE A 29 -13.70 27.60 -42.72
N PHE A 30 -12.51 27.12 -43.13
CA PHE A 30 -12.36 25.73 -43.62
C PHE A 30 -12.57 24.67 -42.53
N PRO A 31 -11.97 24.78 -41.31
CA PRO A 31 -12.26 23.87 -40.21
C PRO A 31 -13.74 23.88 -39.79
N LEU A 32 -14.38 25.06 -39.74
CA LEU A 32 -15.81 25.18 -39.40
C LEU A 32 -16.71 24.58 -40.49
N ALA A 33 -16.40 24.80 -41.76
CA ALA A 33 -17.13 24.21 -42.87
C ALA A 33 -17.01 22.68 -42.87
N ILE A 34 -15.81 22.14 -42.66
CA ILE A 34 -15.57 20.69 -42.57
C ILE A 34 -16.33 20.11 -41.36
N GLY A 35 -16.23 20.74 -40.18
CA GLY A 35 -16.97 20.31 -39.00
C GLY A 35 -18.49 20.35 -39.19
N SER A 36 -19.00 21.38 -39.88
CA SER A 36 -20.43 21.49 -40.20
C SER A 36 -20.89 20.44 -41.20
N ILE A 37 -20.11 20.15 -42.25
CA ILE A 37 -20.41 19.09 -43.23
C ILE A 37 -20.42 17.72 -42.56
N VAL A 38 -19.44 17.42 -41.70
CA VAL A 38 -19.39 16.15 -40.95
C VAL A 38 -20.58 16.02 -40.01
N SER A 39 -20.97 17.09 -39.31
CA SER A 39 -22.13 17.10 -38.43
C SER A 39 -23.45 16.89 -39.19
N LEU A 40 -23.61 17.54 -40.35
CA LEU A 40 -24.76 17.36 -41.24
C LEU A 40 -24.81 15.96 -41.84
N PHE A 41 -23.66 15.38 -42.19
CA PHE A 41 -23.57 14.00 -42.69
C PHE A 41 -23.97 12.99 -41.61
N LEU A 42 -23.53 13.18 -40.36
CA LEU A 42 -23.93 12.35 -39.23
C LEU A 42 -25.43 12.49 -38.91
N LEU A 43 -26.00 13.70 -39.00
CA LEU A 43 -27.45 13.92 -38.88
C LEU A 43 -28.22 13.24 -40.01
N PHE A 44 -27.74 13.33 -41.26
CA PHE A 44 -28.34 12.63 -42.39
C PHE A 44 -28.33 11.11 -42.19
N LEU A 45 -27.24 10.55 -41.67
CA LEU A 45 -27.16 9.13 -41.30
C LEU A 45 -28.19 8.70 -40.25
N THR A 46 -28.66 9.61 -39.37
CA THR A 46 -29.76 9.30 -38.44
C THR A 46 -31.14 9.26 -39.10
N THR A 47 -31.28 9.86 -40.29
CA THR A 47 -32.54 9.86 -41.06
C THR A 47 -32.66 8.71 -42.05
N LEU A 48 -31.58 7.95 -42.27
CA LEU A 48 -31.61 6.75 -43.10
C LEU A 48 -32.28 5.60 -42.33
N THR A 49 -33.50 5.28 -42.74
CA THR A 49 -34.27 4.11 -42.29
C THR A 49 -33.98 2.91 -43.18
N SER A 50 -33.77 1.73 -42.57
CA SER A 50 -33.80 0.44 -43.28
C SER A 50 -35.18 0.22 -43.94
N PRO A 51 -35.33 -0.61 -44.99
CA PRO A 51 -36.63 -0.98 -45.55
C PRO A 51 -37.65 -1.48 -44.52
N ASP A 52 -37.18 -1.97 -43.37
CA ASP A 52 -38.00 -2.44 -42.23
C ASP A 52 -38.32 -1.33 -41.20
N GLY A 53 -38.05 -0.06 -41.51
CA GLY A 53 -38.47 1.10 -40.69
C GLY A 53 -37.65 1.37 -39.43
N VAL A 54 -36.48 0.72 -39.24
CA VAL A 54 -35.64 0.90 -38.05
C VAL A 54 -34.44 1.83 -38.35
N PRO A 55 -34.18 2.88 -37.54
CA PRO A 55 -33.03 3.77 -37.71
C PRO A 55 -31.69 3.08 -37.38
N LEU A 56 -30.64 3.35 -38.17
CA LEU A 56 -29.32 2.71 -38.06
C LEU A 56 -28.49 3.08 -36.81
N PHE A 57 -28.90 4.09 -36.03
CA PHE A 57 -28.20 4.50 -34.79
C PHE A 57 -29.19 4.74 -33.63
N PRO A 58 -29.12 3.98 -32.51
CA PRO A 58 -30.12 4.06 -31.45
C PRO A 58 -29.77 5.13 -30.42
N LEU A 59 -30.15 6.39 -30.67
CA LEU A 59 -30.27 7.39 -29.60
C LEU A 59 -31.66 7.27 -28.94
N ARG A 60 -31.72 6.36 -27.97
CA ARG A 60 -32.69 6.24 -26.86
C ARG A 60 -34.00 7.06 -26.99
N ARG A 61 -35.11 6.38 -27.30
CA ARG A 61 -36.46 6.74 -26.79
C ARG A 61 -37.17 5.52 -26.23
N TYR A 62 -37.60 5.67 -24.98
CA TYR A 62 -38.43 4.75 -24.20
C TYR A 62 -39.92 5.10 -24.43
N TYR A 63 -40.79 4.08 -24.30
CA TYR A 63 -42.27 4.06 -24.38
C TYR A 63 -42.85 4.09 -25.81
N ALA A 64 -43.73 3.20 -26.27
CA ALA A 64 -44.80 2.39 -25.64
C ALA A 64 -45.16 1.15 -26.55
N PRO A 65 -46.10 0.25 -26.16
CA PRO A 65 -46.01 -1.20 -26.41
C PRO A 65 -46.72 -1.69 -27.68
N SER A 66 -46.29 -2.84 -28.19
CA SER A 66 -47.12 -3.65 -29.09
C SER A 66 -46.89 -5.14 -28.82
N ALA A 67 -48.02 -5.84 -28.77
CA ALA A 67 -48.20 -7.19 -28.31
C ALA A 67 -47.67 -8.24 -29.30
N THR A 68 -47.51 -9.47 -28.79
CA THR A 68 -47.37 -10.77 -29.48
C THR A 68 -45.95 -11.22 -29.86
N ALA A 69 -45.24 -11.83 -28.92
CA ALA A 69 -44.41 -13.02 -29.14
C ALA A 69 -44.16 -13.75 -27.81
N ALA A 70 -44.34 -15.06 -27.81
CA ALA A 70 -44.31 -15.91 -26.64
C ALA A 70 -42.92 -16.01 -25.96
N SER A 71 -42.94 -15.74 -24.64
CA SER A 71 -42.08 -16.27 -23.55
C SER A 71 -40.58 -16.52 -23.80
N ALA A 72 -39.83 -15.49 -24.19
CA ALA A 72 -38.44 -15.37 -23.74
C ALA A 72 -38.41 -14.28 -22.68
N SER A 73 -38.12 -14.62 -21.42
CA SER A 73 -38.08 -13.66 -20.31
C SER A 73 -37.02 -12.60 -20.58
N VAL A 74 -37.47 -11.38 -20.87
CA VAL A 74 -36.64 -10.17 -21.11
C VAL A 74 -35.97 -9.66 -19.82
N PHE A 75 -36.26 -10.29 -18.69
CA PHE A 75 -35.70 -9.97 -17.38
C PHE A 75 -34.33 -10.63 -17.19
N VAL A 76 -33.33 -9.80 -16.84
CA VAL A 76 -31.93 -10.16 -16.54
C VAL A 76 -31.87 -11.25 -15.45
N GLU A 77 -32.88 -11.29 -14.60
CA GLU A 77 -33.16 -12.23 -13.53
C GLU A 77 -33.11 -13.69 -13.99
N SER A 78 -33.50 -14.00 -15.24
CA SER A 78 -33.40 -15.36 -15.80
C SER A 78 -31.96 -15.79 -16.15
N LYS A 79 -31.02 -14.84 -16.21
CA LYS A 79 -29.57 -15.06 -16.36
C LYS A 79 -28.80 -14.86 -15.05
N LEU A 80 -29.47 -14.43 -13.98
CA LEU A 80 -28.89 -14.34 -12.65
C LEU A 80 -28.98 -15.73 -12.00
N ASN A 81 -27.91 -16.50 -12.11
CA ASN A 81 -27.71 -17.58 -11.16
C ASN A 81 -27.38 -16.93 -9.81
N PRO A 82 -28.11 -17.21 -8.72
CA PRO A 82 -27.64 -16.83 -7.40
C PRO A 82 -26.25 -17.44 -7.24
N LEU A 83 -25.24 -16.58 -7.10
CA LEU A 83 -23.93 -17.05 -6.66
C LEU A 83 -24.17 -17.82 -5.37
N PRO A 84 -23.55 -19.00 -5.18
CA PRO A 84 -23.61 -19.67 -3.90
C PRO A 84 -23.18 -18.63 -2.86
N ILE A 85 -24.11 -18.28 -1.97
CA ILE A 85 -23.81 -17.47 -0.80
C ILE A 85 -22.93 -18.40 0.04
N ASN A 86 -21.62 -18.31 -0.15
CA ASN A 86 -20.73 -18.67 0.93
C ASN A 86 -21.07 -17.65 2.01
N ASP A 87 -21.74 -18.10 3.07
CA ASP A 87 -22.14 -17.28 4.22
C ASP A 87 -20.93 -16.61 4.91
N LEU A 88 -19.71 -17.01 4.55
CA LEU A 88 -18.46 -16.40 5.00
C LEU A 88 -17.76 -15.67 3.85
N PRO A 89 -17.34 -14.40 4.06
CA PRO A 89 -16.54 -13.69 3.07
C PRO A 89 -15.25 -14.47 2.79
N PRO A 90 -14.70 -14.38 1.56
CA PRO A 90 -13.44 -15.04 1.24
C PRO A 90 -12.34 -14.55 2.20
N PRO A 91 -11.31 -15.39 2.46
CA PRO A 91 -10.16 -14.99 3.26
C PRO A 91 -9.60 -13.65 2.80
N PRO A 92 -9.12 -12.82 3.74
CA PRO A 92 -8.56 -11.54 3.38
C PRO A 92 -7.29 -11.71 2.53
N ARG A 93 -6.87 -10.61 1.94
CA ARG A 93 -5.69 -10.53 1.08
C ARG A 93 -4.73 -9.52 1.66
N LEU A 94 -3.51 -9.96 1.95
CA LEU A 94 -2.48 -9.10 2.54
C LEU A 94 -1.56 -8.59 1.45
N ALA A 95 -1.13 -7.34 1.58
CA ALA A 95 -0.19 -6.69 0.70
C ALA A 95 1.08 -6.35 1.48
N TYR A 96 2.21 -6.90 1.08
CA TYR A 96 3.47 -6.74 1.79
C TYR A 96 4.43 -5.80 1.05
N LEU A 97 5.07 -4.91 1.80
CA LEU A 97 6.38 -4.36 1.43
C LEU A 97 7.45 -5.10 2.23
N ILE A 98 8.42 -5.71 1.55
CA ILE A 98 9.61 -6.28 2.18
C ILE A 98 10.83 -5.53 1.65
N SER A 99 11.48 -4.73 2.50
CA SER A 99 12.60 -3.88 2.11
C SER A 99 13.92 -4.28 2.79
N GLY A 100 15.01 -4.27 2.04
CA GLY A 100 16.37 -4.45 2.56
C GLY A 100 17.34 -3.40 2.01
N SER A 101 18.57 -3.47 2.49
CA SER A 101 19.69 -2.66 2.05
C SER A 101 20.88 -3.56 1.69
N ALA A 102 22.09 -2.99 1.60
CA ALA A 102 23.26 -3.72 1.17
C ALA A 102 23.52 -4.97 2.02
N ARG A 103 23.70 -6.12 1.35
CA ARG A 103 23.89 -7.46 1.93
C ARG A 103 22.63 -8.13 2.49
N ASP A 104 21.46 -7.53 2.31
CA ASP A 104 20.19 -8.12 2.77
C ASP A 104 19.53 -9.05 1.74
N GLY A 105 20.04 -9.17 0.52
CA GLY A 105 19.37 -9.92 -0.56
C GLY A 105 19.02 -11.37 -0.22
N ALA A 106 19.90 -12.09 0.49
CA ALA A 106 19.62 -13.46 0.95
C ALA A 106 18.52 -13.50 2.01
N MET A 107 18.57 -12.60 2.99
CA MET A 107 17.58 -12.56 4.07
C MET A 107 16.22 -12.10 3.54
N LEU A 108 16.19 -11.15 2.60
CA LEU A 108 14.97 -10.72 1.93
C LEU A 108 14.29 -11.89 1.20
N ARG A 109 15.07 -12.71 0.46
CA ARG A 109 14.55 -13.93 -0.18
C ARG A 109 13.93 -14.90 0.84
N ARG A 110 14.63 -15.15 1.93
CA ARG A 110 14.17 -16.04 3.01
C ARG A 110 12.86 -15.52 3.63
N THR A 111 12.79 -14.23 3.96
CA THR A 111 11.57 -13.61 4.49
C THR A 111 10.42 -13.65 3.49
N LEU A 112 10.68 -13.40 2.19
CA LEU A 112 9.65 -13.54 1.16
C LEU A 112 9.11 -14.97 1.05
N GLN A 113 9.97 -15.99 1.09
CA GLN A 113 9.54 -17.40 1.10
C GLN A 113 8.71 -17.73 2.34
N ALA A 114 9.12 -17.21 3.50
CA ALA A 114 8.42 -17.38 4.77
C ALA A 114 7.02 -16.74 4.78
N LEU A 115 6.82 -15.68 4.00
CA LEU A 115 5.57 -14.92 3.95
C LEU A 115 4.69 -15.27 2.75
N TYR A 116 5.15 -16.11 1.83
CA TYR A 116 4.45 -16.29 0.56
C TYR A 116 3.13 -17.05 0.72
N HIS A 117 2.08 -16.50 0.11
CA HIS A 117 0.79 -17.14 -0.09
C HIS A 117 0.20 -16.62 -1.41
N PRO A 118 -0.40 -17.46 -2.26
CA PRO A 118 -0.89 -17.08 -3.58
C PRO A 118 -2.01 -16.03 -3.57
N ASN A 119 -2.79 -15.95 -2.48
CA ASN A 119 -3.85 -14.96 -2.32
C ASN A 119 -3.33 -13.53 -2.06
N ASN A 120 -2.10 -13.40 -1.56
CA ASN A 120 -1.50 -12.14 -1.13
C ASN A 120 -0.77 -11.42 -2.26
N GLN A 121 -0.31 -10.19 -1.99
CA GLN A 121 0.44 -9.33 -2.91
C GLN A 121 1.76 -8.90 -2.29
N TYR A 122 2.83 -8.80 -3.08
CA TYR A 122 4.16 -8.51 -2.56
C TYR A 122 4.89 -7.47 -3.42
N VAL A 123 5.48 -6.50 -2.74
CA VAL A 123 6.50 -5.61 -3.31
C VAL A 123 7.80 -5.82 -2.53
N VAL A 124 8.85 -6.19 -3.24
CA VAL A 124 10.21 -6.31 -2.69
C VAL A 124 11.09 -5.17 -3.16
N HIS A 125 11.95 -4.69 -2.27
CA HIS A 125 12.85 -3.57 -2.55
C HIS A 125 14.21 -3.78 -1.88
N LEU A 126 15.28 -3.72 -2.68
CA LEU A 126 16.63 -3.52 -2.19
C LEU A 126 17.05 -2.09 -2.53
N ASP A 127 17.44 -1.34 -1.52
CA ASP A 127 17.78 0.07 -1.68
C ASP A 127 19.03 0.30 -2.56
N ALA A 128 19.25 1.56 -2.95
CA ALA A 128 20.36 1.92 -3.84
C ALA A 128 21.75 1.81 -3.20
N GLU A 129 21.86 1.52 -1.90
CA GLU A 129 23.14 1.14 -1.28
C GLU A 129 23.56 -0.28 -1.70
N SER A 130 22.58 -1.14 -1.99
CA SER A 130 22.81 -2.49 -2.50
C SER A 130 23.45 -2.48 -3.88
N SER A 131 24.42 -3.36 -4.10
CA SER A 131 25.14 -3.44 -5.37
C SER A 131 24.20 -3.78 -6.54
N ALA A 132 24.56 -3.38 -7.76
CA ALA A 132 23.79 -3.74 -8.95
C ALA A 132 23.68 -5.27 -9.14
N ALA A 133 24.74 -6.01 -8.79
CA ALA A 133 24.75 -7.47 -8.84
C ALA A 133 23.77 -8.09 -7.84
N GLU A 134 23.74 -7.61 -6.59
CA GLU A 134 22.81 -8.09 -5.58
C GLU A 134 21.34 -7.81 -5.96
N ARG A 135 21.06 -6.62 -6.50
CA ARG A 135 19.71 -6.28 -6.99
C ARG A 135 19.32 -7.12 -8.20
N LEU A 136 20.26 -7.40 -9.11
CA LEU A 136 20.01 -8.27 -10.25
C LEU A 136 19.77 -9.72 -9.83
N ASP A 137 20.50 -10.23 -8.83
CA ASP A 137 20.27 -11.56 -8.25
C ASP A 137 18.86 -11.69 -7.68
N LEU A 138 18.41 -10.72 -6.87
CA LEU A 138 17.04 -10.71 -6.36
C LEU A 138 16.00 -10.63 -7.48
N TYR A 139 16.23 -9.80 -8.50
CA TYR A 139 15.34 -9.69 -9.66
C TYR A 139 15.20 -11.02 -10.40
N ASN A 140 16.33 -11.67 -10.70
CA ASN A 140 16.36 -12.97 -11.36
C ASN A 140 15.66 -14.04 -10.52
N TYR A 141 15.86 -14.02 -9.20
CA TYR A 141 15.15 -14.93 -8.31
C TYR A 141 13.63 -14.73 -8.38
N VAL A 142 13.14 -13.50 -8.24
CA VAL A 142 11.69 -13.20 -8.27
C VAL A 142 11.06 -13.59 -9.61
N THR A 143 11.74 -13.30 -10.71
CA THR A 143 11.21 -13.57 -12.07
C THR A 143 11.25 -15.03 -12.47
N ASN A 144 12.26 -15.79 -12.00
CA ASN A 144 12.43 -17.20 -12.37
C ASN A 144 11.76 -18.18 -11.39
N HIS A 145 11.35 -17.74 -10.20
CA HIS A 145 10.67 -18.61 -9.24
C HIS A 145 9.32 -19.10 -9.82
N SER A 146 9.17 -20.42 -9.95
CA SER A 146 8.05 -21.06 -10.65
C SER A 146 6.68 -20.62 -10.11
N VAL A 147 6.52 -20.60 -8.78
CA VAL A 147 5.28 -20.21 -8.11
C VAL A 147 4.99 -18.72 -8.27
N PHE A 148 5.98 -17.84 -8.10
CA PHE A 148 5.78 -16.38 -8.21
C PHE A 148 5.40 -16.00 -9.64
N ARG A 149 6.00 -16.64 -10.64
CA ARG A 149 5.65 -16.46 -12.05
C ARG A 149 4.24 -16.99 -12.37
N ARG A 150 3.80 -18.08 -11.73
CA ARG A 150 2.46 -18.64 -11.93
C ARG A 150 1.35 -17.71 -11.45
N PHE A 151 1.57 -17.01 -10.33
CA PHE A 151 0.57 -16.16 -9.70
C PHE A 151 0.73 -14.66 -9.97
N GLU A 152 1.90 -14.25 -10.49
CA GLU A 152 2.23 -12.86 -10.84
C GLU A 152 1.99 -11.85 -9.71
N ASN A 153 2.11 -12.32 -8.46
CA ASN A 153 1.76 -11.55 -7.26
C ASN A 153 2.98 -11.03 -6.48
N VAL A 154 4.20 -11.21 -7.00
CA VAL A 154 5.45 -10.68 -6.43
C VAL A 154 6.10 -9.72 -7.43
N ARG A 155 6.36 -8.49 -6.98
CA ARG A 155 6.98 -7.43 -7.81
C ARG A 155 8.21 -6.87 -7.12
N MET A 156 9.25 -6.59 -7.90
CA MET A 156 10.43 -5.89 -7.40
C MET A 156 10.43 -4.42 -7.86
N ILE A 157 10.74 -3.50 -6.95
CA ILE A 157 11.10 -2.13 -7.32
C ILE A 157 12.49 -2.16 -7.96
N THR A 158 12.54 -2.12 -9.29
CA THR A 158 13.79 -2.22 -10.06
C THR A 158 14.60 -0.92 -10.07
N LYS A 159 13.90 0.22 -10.09
CA LYS A 159 14.50 1.54 -9.86
C LYS A 159 14.65 1.76 -8.35
N ALA A 160 15.75 1.24 -7.81
CA ALA A 160 16.04 1.28 -6.37
C ALA A 160 16.02 2.71 -5.82
N ASN A 161 15.30 2.90 -4.72
CA ASN A 161 15.30 4.15 -3.96
C ASN A 161 16.48 4.14 -3.00
N LEU A 162 17.09 5.29 -2.72
CA LEU A 162 18.06 5.41 -1.63
C LEU A 162 17.28 5.66 -0.33
N VAL A 163 17.51 4.83 0.70
CA VAL A 163 16.69 4.85 1.92
C VAL A 163 17.54 5.13 3.15
N THR A 164 17.24 6.21 3.85
CA THR A 164 17.82 6.57 5.15
C THR A 164 16.81 6.28 6.25
N TYR A 165 17.13 5.36 7.17
CA TYR A 165 16.22 4.95 8.25
C TYR A 165 15.70 6.13 9.10
N ARG A 166 16.59 7.08 9.41
CA ARG A 166 16.27 8.27 10.23
C ARG A 166 15.62 9.40 9.43
N GLY A 167 15.45 9.24 8.12
CA GLY A 167 14.99 10.29 7.22
C GLY A 167 13.63 9.99 6.57
N PRO A 168 13.07 10.97 5.83
CA PRO A 168 11.83 10.82 5.08
C PRO A 168 11.91 9.85 3.89
N THR A 169 13.10 9.51 3.39
CA THR A 169 13.23 8.60 2.23
C THR A 169 12.65 7.21 2.50
N MET A 170 12.66 6.74 3.76
CA MET A 170 11.95 5.51 4.13
C MET A 170 10.42 5.66 4.04
N VAL A 171 9.85 6.80 4.44
CA VAL A 171 8.41 7.10 4.25
C VAL A 171 8.06 7.12 2.77
N ALA A 172 8.87 7.81 1.96
CA ALA A 172 8.68 7.89 0.52
C ALA A 172 8.74 6.50 -0.15
N ASN A 173 9.66 5.63 0.28
CA ASN A 173 9.73 4.26 -0.20
C ASN A 173 8.50 3.43 0.18
N THR A 174 8.01 3.56 1.42
CA THR A 174 6.78 2.88 1.86
C THR A 174 5.56 3.33 1.05
N LEU A 175 5.40 4.64 0.84
CA LEU A 175 4.33 5.21 -0.01
C LEU A 175 4.46 4.78 -1.48
N HIS A 176 5.68 4.65 -2.01
CA HIS A 176 5.92 4.17 -3.36
C HIS A 176 5.49 2.70 -3.53
N ALA A 177 5.84 1.83 -2.58
CA ALA A 177 5.39 0.44 -2.60
C ALA A 177 3.86 0.33 -2.47
N ALA A 178 3.27 1.10 -1.57
CA ALA A 178 1.81 1.19 -1.44
C ALA A 178 1.13 1.65 -2.74
N ALA A 179 1.67 2.67 -3.41
CA ALA A 179 1.14 3.14 -4.70
C ALA A 179 1.24 2.07 -5.80
N ILE A 180 2.32 1.27 -5.84
CA ILE A 180 2.44 0.13 -6.76
C ILE A 180 1.34 -0.91 -6.46
N LEU A 181 1.11 -1.23 -5.19
CA LEU A 181 0.11 -2.21 -4.76
C LEU A 181 -1.33 -1.72 -5.01
N LEU A 182 -1.62 -0.43 -4.84
CA LEU A 182 -2.91 0.15 -5.20
C LEU A 182 -3.15 0.11 -6.72
N LYS A 183 -2.10 0.38 -7.51
CA LYS A 183 -2.22 0.45 -8.98
C LYS A 183 -2.24 -0.94 -9.65
N GLN A 184 -1.46 -1.88 -9.14
CA GLN A 184 -1.18 -3.16 -9.82
C GLN A 184 -1.55 -4.38 -8.97
N GLY A 185 -1.71 -4.24 -7.65
CA GLY A 185 -1.96 -5.36 -6.73
C GLY A 185 -3.39 -5.91 -6.77
N GLY A 186 -4.30 -5.28 -7.51
CA GLY A 186 -5.71 -5.64 -7.49
C GLY A 186 -6.32 -5.42 -6.12
N ASP A 187 -7.16 -6.35 -5.67
CA ASP A 187 -7.83 -6.24 -4.38
C ASP A 187 -7.02 -6.86 -3.24
N TRP A 188 -6.81 -6.07 -2.20
CA TRP A 188 -6.20 -6.46 -0.94
C TRP A 188 -6.84 -5.67 0.22
N ASP A 189 -6.66 -6.12 1.45
CA ASP A 189 -7.37 -5.60 2.63
C ASP A 189 -6.42 -4.86 3.59
N TRP A 190 -5.22 -5.39 3.80
CA TRP A 190 -4.20 -4.77 4.66
C TRP A 190 -2.84 -4.68 3.98
N PHE A 191 -2.17 -3.55 4.17
CA PHE A 191 -0.78 -3.29 3.80
C PHE A 191 0.12 -3.46 5.02
N ILE A 192 1.13 -4.32 4.92
CA ILE A 192 2.09 -4.63 6.00
C ILE A 192 3.49 -4.31 5.50
N ASN A 193 4.22 -3.46 6.22
CA ASN A 193 5.62 -3.19 5.91
C ASN A 193 6.54 -4.00 6.82
N LEU A 194 7.57 -4.60 6.22
CA LEU A 194 8.60 -5.41 6.87
C LEU A 194 9.97 -5.08 6.27
N SER A 195 11.03 -5.30 7.04
CA SER A 195 12.40 -5.27 6.56
C SER A 195 12.99 -6.66 6.42
N ALA A 196 14.18 -6.74 5.84
CA ALA A 196 14.97 -7.97 5.84
C ALA A 196 15.32 -8.45 7.26
N SER A 197 15.27 -7.60 8.29
CA SER A 197 15.53 -8.04 9.67
C SER A 197 14.28 -8.50 10.44
N ASP A 198 13.11 -8.51 9.79
CA ASP A 198 11.85 -9.01 10.34
C ASP A 198 11.59 -10.45 9.88
N TYR A 199 10.86 -11.20 10.70
CA TYR A 199 10.50 -12.58 10.38
C TYR A 199 9.14 -12.98 10.98
N PRO A 200 8.32 -13.78 10.25
CA PRO A 200 7.03 -14.25 10.78
C PRO A 200 7.21 -15.32 11.85
N LEU A 201 6.34 -15.29 12.86
CA LEU A 201 6.21 -16.28 13.93
C LEU A 201 4.94 -17.15 13.80
N VAL A 202 4.17 -16.93 12.75
CA VAL A 202 2.95 -17.68 12.40
C VAL A 202 2.92 -17.91 10.89
N THR A 203 2.21 -18.94 10.44
CA THR A 203 2.03 -19.20 9.01
C THR A 203 1.10 -18.16 8.37
N GLN A 204 1.13 -18.06 7.04
CA GLN A 204 0.17 -17.19 6.34
C GLN A 204 -1.27 -17.65 6.56
N ASP A 205 -1.52 -18.96 6.58
CA ASP A 205 -2.85 -19.51 6.86
C ASP A 205 -3.33 -19.13 8.27
N ASP A 206 -2.45 -19.11 9.27
CA ASP A 206 -2.78 -18.61 10.61
C ASP A 206 -3.21 -17.14 10.58
N LEU A 207 -2.42 -16.31 9.90
CA LEU A 207 -2.66 -14.87 9.80
C LEU A 207 -3.97 -14.58 9.05
N LEU A 208 -4.18 -15.21 7.90
CA LEU A 208 -5.38 -15.09 7.08
C LEU A 208 -6.63 -15.62 7.81
N HIS A 209 -6.50 -16.72 8.54
CA HIS A 209 -7.60 -17.26 9.34
C HIS A 209 -8.00 -16.26 10.42
N THR A 210 -7.07 -15.81 11.26
CA THR A 210 -7.40 -14.88 12.35
C THR A 210 -7.92 -13.53 11.81
N PHE A 211 -7.34 -13.01 10.72
CA PHE A 211 -7.79 -11.75 10.11
C PHE A 211 -9.16 -11.87 9.42
N SER A 212 -9.63 -13.08 9.09
CA SER A 212 -10.99 -13.28 8.55
C SER A 212 -12.10 -12.88 9.53
N TYR A 213 -11.80 -12.85 10.83
CA TYR A 213 -12.73 -12.47 11.89
C TYR A 213 -12.64 -11.00 12.30
N LEU A 214 -11.76 -10.22 11.65
CA LEU A 214 -11.51 -8.83 11.98
C LEU A 214 -12.24 -7.88 11.02
N PRO A 215 -12.75 -6.74 11.51
CA PRO A 215 -13.19 -5.66 10.63
C PRO A 215 -12.03 -5.17 9.74
N ARG A 216 -12.26 -5.14 8.43
CA ARG A 216 -11.23 -4.83 7.40
C ARG A 216 -10.76 -3.37 7.40
N ASP A 217 -11.44 -2.51 8.14
CA ASP A 217 -11.10 -1.09 8.29
C ASP A 217 -10.09 -0.83 9.42
N LEU A 218 -9.81 -1.82 10.28
CA LEU A 218 -8.85 -1.69 11.38
C LEU A 218 -7.42 -1.45 10.91
N ASN A 219 -6.71 -0.56 11.61
CA ASN A 219 -5.32 -0.20 11.39
C ASN A 219 -4.48 -0.55 12.62
N PHE A 220 -3.61 -1.55 12.53
CA PHE A 220 -2.65 -1.89 13.57
C PHE A 220 -1.44 -0.97 13.47
N ILE A 221 -1.41 0.01 14.37
CA ILE A 221 -0.38 1.04 14.44
C ILE A 221 -0.20 1.42 15.91
N ASP A 222 0.96 1.08 16.49
CA ASP A 222 1.35 1.56 17.81
C ASP A 222 1.48 3.09 17.78
N HIS A 223 0.82 3.82 18.68
CA HIS A 223 0.87 5.28 18.65
C HIS A 223 0.73 5.91 20.04
N THR A 224 1.31 7.11 20.18
CA THR A 224 1.12 7.99 21.32
C THR A 224 1.23 9.45 20.90
N SER A 225 0.41 10.31 21.53
CA SER A 225 0.54 11.76 21.42
C SER A 225 1.50 12.35 22.45
N ASN A 226 1.93 11.56 23.44
CA ASN A 226 2.90 11.99 24.43
C ASN A 226 4.32 11.86 23.85
N ILE A 227 4.71 12.86 23.07
CA ILE A 227 6.00 12.86 22.36
C ILE A 227 7.19 13.23 23.27
N GLY A 228 6.96 13.84 24.43
CA GLY A 228 7.98 14.11 25.46
C GLY A 228 9.29 14.70 24.90
N TRP A 229 10.43 14.05 25.20
CA TRP A 229 11.75 14.46 24.72
C TRP A 229 11.87 14.47 23.18
N LYS A 230 11.06 13.68 22.46
CA LYS A 230 11.07 13.62 20.99
C LYS A 230 10.64 14.96 20.40
N GLU A 231 9.87 15.78 21.11
CA GLU A 231 9.56 17.14 20.66
C GLU A 231 10.85 17.95 20.42
N PHE A 232 11.75 17.96 21.40
CA PHE A 232 12.96 18.76 21.38
C PHE A 232 14.09 18.12 20.56
N GLN A 233 14.11 16.79 20.46
CA GLN A 233 15.17 16.06 19.76
C GLN A 233 14.81 15.64 18.32
N ARG A 234 13.52 15.62 17.96
CA ARG A 234 13.06 15.17 16.63
C ARG A 234 12.17 16.17 15.89
N ALA A 235 11.21 16.79 16.57
CA ALA A 235 10.24 17.68 15.93
C ALA A 235 10.76 19.09 15.68
N LYS A 236 11.39 19.69 16.69
CA LYS A 236 11.98 21.05 16.62
C LYS A 236 13.27 21.12 15.81
N PRO A 237 14.19 20.15 15.86
CA PRO A 237 15.34 20.13 14.96
C PRO A 237 14.91 19.96 13.50
N ILE A 238 15.70 20.52 12.60
CA ILE A 238 15.49 20.41 11.15
C ILE A 238 16.63 19.55 10.61
N ILE A 239 16.27 18.49 9.90
CA ILE A 239 17.24 17.64 9.20
C ILE A 239 17.06 17.72 7.69
N ILE A 240 18.15 17.48 6.95
CA ILE A 240 18.11 17.23 5.51
C ILE A 240 18.59 15.81 5.30
N ASP A 241 17.79 15.02 4.58
CA ASP A 241 18.15 13.66 4.19
C ASP A 241 18.96 13.69 2.89
N PRO A 242 20.25 13.32 2.92
CA PRO A 242 21.09 13.26 1.72
C PRO A 242 20.52 12.32 0.65
N GLY A 243 19.74 11.32 1.07
CA GLY A 243 19.10 10.36 0.16
C GLY A 243 18.16 11.00 -0.86
N LEU A 244 17.75 12.25 -0.65
CA LEU A 244 16.92 13.00 -1.58
C LEU A 244 17.68 13.57 -2.80
N TYR A 245 19.00 13.79 -2.70
CA TYR A 245 19.78 14.46 -3.75
C TYR A 245 21.17 13.86 -4.01
N MET A 246 21.65 12.96 -3.16
CA MET A 246 22.92 12.25 -3.33
C MET A 246 22.69 10.82 -3.84
N ARG A 247 23.72 10.27 -4.51
CA ARG A 247 23.72 8.86 -4.97
C ARG A 247 24.30 7.89 -3.93
N LYS A 248 25.12 8.38 -3.01
CA LYS A 248 25.72 7.59 -1.93
C LYS A 248 24.92 7.81 -0.65
N LYS A 249 24.67 6.72 0.08
CA LYS A 249 24.01 6.78 1.39
C LYS A 249 24.89 7.52 2.39
N ALA A 250 24.27 8.36 3.20
CA ALA A 250 24.89 9.05 4.32
C ALA A 250 23.82 9.25 5.42
N ASP A 251 24.26 9.50 6.65
CA ASP A 251 23.32 9.88 7.71
C ASP A 251 22.75 11.29 7.47
N VAL A 252 21.66 11.61 8.16
CA VAL A 252 20.98 12.90 8.03
C VAL A 252 21.89 14.08 8.39
N PHE A 253 21.79 15.17 7.63
CA PHE A 253 22.45 16.42 7.95
C PHE A 253 21.60 17.25 8.91
N TRP A 254 22.23 17.82 9.93
CA TRP A 254 21.57 18.67 10.91
C TRP A 254 21.68 20.14 10.51
N ILE A 255 20.55 20.83 10.58
CA ILE A 255 20.49 22.29 10.43
C ILE A 255 20.57 22.91 11.82
N THR A 256 21.34 24.00 11.93
CA THR A 256 21.56 24.68 13.22
C THR A 256 20.30 25.37 13.73
N GLN A 257 19.48 25.90 12.83
CA GLN A 257 18.19 26.48 13.14
C GLN A 257 17.15 25.41 13.51
N ARG A 258 16.26 25.79 14.43
CA ARG A 258 15.12 24.97 14.88
C ARG A 258 13.81 25.62 14.47
N ARG A 259 12.75 24.82 14.40
CA ARG A 259 11.38 25.27 14.13
C ARG A 259 10.48 25.08 15.36
N SER A 260 9.35 25.77 15.37
CA SER A 260 8.25 25.46 16.28
C SER A 260 7.54 24.16 15.85
N VAL A 261 6.80 23.56 16.79
CA VAL A 261 5.87 22.47 16.46
C VAL A 261 4.67 23.03 15.70
N PRO A 262 4.07 22.24 14.78
CA PRO A 262 2.93 22.70 14.00
C PRO A 262 1.71 22.91 14.89
N THR A 263 0.92 23.94 14.58
CA THR A 263 -0.37 24.21 15.24
C THR A 263 -1.57 23.71 14.43
N ALA A 264 -1.35 23.38 13.15
CA ALA A 264 -2.40 22.92 12.23
C ALA A 264 -2.82 21.46 12.45
N PHE A 265 -1.97 20.65 13.09
CA PHE A 265 -2.23 19.24 13.41
C PHE A 265 -1.41 18.83 14.63
N LYS A 266 -1.88 17.82 15.35
CA LYS A 266 -1.20 17.26 16.53
C LYS A 266 -0.20 16.20 16.09
N LEU A 267 1.02 16.26 16.61
CA LEU A 267 2.04 15.23 16.33
C LEU A 267 1.77 13.95 17.11
N PHE A 268 1.91 12.82 16.42
CA PHE A 268 1.90 11.49 17.01
C PHE A 268 3.18 10.75 16.63
N THR A 269 3.59 9.82 17.48
CA THR A 269 4.76 8.95 17.26
C THR A 269 4.45 7.52 17.65
N GLY A 270 5.19 6.57 17.09
CA GLY A 270 5.05 5.15 17.39
C GLY A 270 6.08 4.30 16.67
N SER A 271 5.77 3.03 16.49
CA SER A 271 6.59 2.08 15.73
C SER A 271 6.59 2.39 14.23
N ALA A 272 7.71 2.16 13.54
CA ALA A 272 7.75 2.29 12.09
C ALA A 272 7.07 1.10 11.36
N TRP A 273 6.68 0.06 12.09
CA TRP A 273 6.08 -1.18 11.58
C TRP A 273 4.58 -1.18 11.85
N MET A 274 3.79 -1.52 10.83
CA MET A 274 2.35 -1.35 10.86
C MET A 274 1.65 -2.40 9.98
N ALA A 275 0.38 -2.65 10.28
CA ALA A 275 -0.57 -3.28 9.35
C ALA A 275 -1.75 -2.33 9.14
N LEU A 276 -1.79 -1.68 7.98
CA LEU A 276 -2.69 -0.57 7.66
C LEU A 276 -3.79 -1.03 6.70
N SER A 277 -5.03 -0.63 6.93
CA SER A 277 -6.15 -0.98 6.05
C SER A 277 -6.00 -0.31 4.68
N ARG A 278 -6.48 -0.98 3.63
CA ARG A 278 -6.46 -0.42 2.27
C ARG A 278 -7.12 0.97 2.18
N PRO A 279 -8.27 1.26 2.82
CA PRO A 279 -8.84 2.60 2.80
C PRO A 279 -7.91 3.68 3.36
N PHE A 280 -7.15 3.39 4.41
CA PHE A 280 -6.19 4.35 4.96
C PHE A 280 -4.99 4.56 4.04
N ILE A 281 -4.48 3.50 3.42
CA ILE A 281 -3.41 3.61 2.41
C ILE A 281 -3.88 4.37 1.17
N ASP A 282 -5.10 4.11 0.71
CA ASP A 282 -5.75 4.85 -0.38
C ASP A 282 -5.84 6.34 -0.03
N TYR A 283 -6.27 6.68 1.18
CA TYR A 283 -6.27 8.07 1.67
C TYR A 283 -4.86 8.70 1.67
N CYS A 284 -3.82 7.97 2.10
CA CYS A 284 -2.45 8.49 2.10
C CYS A 284 -1.92 8.80 0.68
N VAL A 285 -2.30 8.00 -0.32
CA VAL A 285 -1.77 8.11 -1.70
C VAL A 285 -2.67 8.97 -2.60
N TRP A 286 -3.98 8.69 -2.58
CA TRP A 286 -4.99 9.26 -3.48
C TRP A 286 -5.97 10.21 -2.80
N GLY A 287 -5.92 10.35 -1.47
CA GLY A 287 -6.85 11.19 -0.71
C GLY A 287 -7.01 12.59 -1.31
N TRP A 288 -8.27 13.02 -1.43
CA TRP A 288 -8.62 14.36 -1.92
C TRP A 288 -8.31 15.44 -0.89
N ASP A 289 -8.39 15.08 0.40
CA ASP A 289 -7.97 15.92 1.51
C ASP A 289 -6.45 16.18 1.46
N ASN A 290 -6.02 17.37 1.91
CA ASN A 290 -4.62 17.79 1.80
C ASN A 290 -3.77 17.42 3.03
N LEU A 291 -4.34 16.85 4.10
CA LEU A 291 -3.63 16.46 5.31
C LEU A 291 -2.45 15.51 5.03
N PRO A 292 -2.59 14.40 4.27
CA PRO A 292 -1.46 13.50 4.03
C PRO A 292 -0.28 14.18 3.33
N ARG A 293 -0.56 15.11 2.40
CA ARG A 293 0.46 15.88 1.66
C ARG A 293 1.12 16.93 2.54
N THR A 294 0.31 17.65 3.33
CA THR A 294 0.80 18.67 4.27
C THR A 294 1.70 18.06 5.34
N VAL A 295 1.28 16.92 5.91
CA VAL A 295 2.05 16.16 6.89
C VAL A 295 3.31 15.59 6.24
N LEU A 296 3.24 15.08 5.00
CA LEU A 296 4.41 14.57 4.28
C LEU A 296 5.47 15.66 4.08
N MET A 297 5.06 16.87 3.68
CA MET A 297 5.95 18.03 3.56
C MET A 297 6.60 18.39 4.91
N TYR A 298 5.83 18.37 6.01
CA TYR A 298 6.38 18.63 7.34
C TYR A 298 7.41 17.58 7.78
N TYR A 299 7.13 16.31 7.48
CA TYR A 299 7.98 15.17 7.81
C TYR A 299 9.20 15.00 6.89
N ALA A 300 9.31 15.79 5.81
CA ALA A 300 10.50 15.83 4.96
C ALA A 300 11.76 16.33 5.71
N ASN A 301 11.59 17.10 6.79
CA ASN A 301 12.69 17.60 7.61
C ASN A 301 12.57 17.22 9.09
N PHE A 302 11.87 16.11 9.37
CA PHE A 302 11.68 15.58 10.72
C PHE A 302 12.63 14.39 10.96
N LEU A 303 13.18 14.23 12.16
CA LEU A 303 14.04 13.08 12.46
C LEU A 303 13.22 11.83 12.77
N SER A 304 13.59 10.69 12.18
CA SER A 304 12.85 9.42 12.29
C SER A 304 11.42 9.55 11.76
N SER A 305 11.25 10.15 10.58
CA SER A 305 9.93 10.37 9.96
C SER A 305 9.02 9.14 9.85
N PRO A 306 9.51 7.90 9.62
CA PRO A 306 8.68 6.70 9.61
C PRO A 306 7.94 6.44 10.94
N GLU A 307 8.52 6.86 12.06
CA GLU A 307 7.95 6.72 13.41
C GLU A 307 6.95 7.84 13.75
N GLY A 308 6.46 8.60 12.76
CA GLY A 308 5.54 9.72 13.00
C GLY A 308 4.59 10.09 11.87
N TYR A 309 4.99 9.92 10.60
CA TYR A 309 4.16 10.31 9.45
C TYR A 309 2.78 9.65 9.47
N PHE A 310 2.71 8.31 9.40
CA PHE A 310 1.44 7.57 9.33
C PHE A 310 0.59 7.78 10.59
N HIS A 311 1.22 7.78 11.77
CA HIS A 311 0.61 8.08 13.06
C HIS A 311 -0.07 9.44 13.08
N THR A 312 0.63 10.47 12.59
CA THR A 312 0.11 11.83 12.56
C THR A 312 -1.04 11.95 11.56
N VAL A 313 -0.93 11.33 10.38
CA VAL A 313 -2.02 11.35 9.39
C VAL A 313 -3.26 10.63 9.95
N ILE A 314 -3.13 9.40 10.44
CA ILE A 314 -4.27 8.60 10.88
C ILE A 314 -5.00 9.20 12.08
N CYS A 315 -4.27 9.79 13.03
CA CYS A 315 -4.84 10.36 14.23
C CYS A 315 -5.43 11.76 14.05
N ASN A 316 -5.06 12.48 12.99
CA ASN A 316 -5.67 13.77 12.65
C ASN A 316 -6.77 13.65 11.58
N ALA A 317 -6.96 12.48 10.96
CA ALA A 317 -8.05 12.20 10.04
C ALA A 317 -9.28 11.66 10.78
N GLN A 318 -10.40 12.36 10.67
CA GLN A 318 -11.63 12.08 11.43
C GLN A 318 -12.20 10.69 11.13
N GLU A 319 -12.06 10.23 9.90
CA GLU A 319 -12.56 8.97 9.37
C GLU A 319 -11.79 7.77 9.92
N PHE A 320 -10.50 7.95 10.27
CA PHE A 320 -9.62 6.85 10.64
C PHE A 320 -9.24 6.81 12.12
N ARG A 321 -9.35 7.93 12.86
CA ARG A 321 -8.91 8.04 14.26
C ARG A 321 -9.50 7.00 15.22
N ASN A 322 -10.66 6.42 14.89
CA ASN A 322 -11.39 5.42 15.68
C ASN A 322 -11.18 3.97 15.19
N THR A 323 -10.37 3.77 14.15
CA THR A 323 -10.05 2.47 13.55
C THR A 323 -8.69 1.94 14.01
N THR A 324 -7.99 2.67 14.89
CA THR A 324 -6.63 2.35 15.29
C THR A 324 -6.60 1.24 16.33
N VAL A 325 -5.80 0.20 16.12
CA VAL A 325 -5.44 -0.79 17.13
C VAL A 325 -4.02 -0.46 17.56
N ASN A 326 -3.84 -0.06 18.82
CA ASN A 326 -2.56 0.43 19.34
C ASN A 326 -1.58 -0.74 19.60
N SER A 327 -1.02 -1.27 18.52
CA SER A 327 -0.05 -2.36 18.45
C SER A 327 0.59 -2.37 17.05
N ASP A 328 1.88 -2.66 16.98
CA ASP A 328 2.59 -2.86 15.70
C ASP A 328 2.63 -4.33 15.26
N LEU A 329 2.02 -5.25 16.03
CA LEU A 329 2.04 -6.70 15.80
C LEU A 329 3.45 -7.34 15.80
N HIS A 330 4.45 -6.69 16.41
CA HIS A 330 5.79 -7.22 16.50
C HIS A 330 6.18 -7.59 17.94
N PHE A 331 6.88 -8.71 18.09
CA PHE A 331 7.74 -8.91 19.25
C PHE A 331 9.08 -8.18 19.03
N ILE A 332 9.38 -7.25 19.93
CA ILE A 332 10.62 -6.48 19.92
C ILE A 332 11.24 -6.54 21.32
N SER A 333 12.46 -7.07 21.42
CA SER A 333 13.23 -7.06 22.65
C SER A 333 14.18 -5.86 22.69
N TRP A 334 14.24 -5.18 23.84
CA TRP A 334 15.12 -4.03 24.06
C TRP A 334 16.07 -4.30 25.22
N ASP A 335 17.34 -3.92 25.06
CA ASP A 335 18.29 -3.90 26.17
C ASP A 335 17.84 -2.88 27.24
N ASN A 336 18.28 -3.05 28.50
CA ASN A 336 18.07 -2.07 29.56
C ASN A 336 19.43 -1.51 30.04
N PRO A 337 19.72 -0.21 29.84
CA PRO A 337 18.90 0.80 29.16
C PRO A 337 18.79 0.57 27.63
N PRO A 338 17.73 1.07 26.97
CA PRO A 338 17.51 0.86 25.54
C PRO A 338 18.61 1.52 24.71
N LYS A 339 19.15 0.76 23.77
CA LYS A 339 20.09 1.25 22.73
C LYS A 339 19.33 1.88 21.56
N GLN A 340 20.07 2.44 20.59
CA GLN A 340 19.48 3.01 19.37
C GLN A 340 18.70 1.99 18.54
N HIS A 341 19.10 0.73 18.57
CA HIS A 341 18.43 -0.36 17.85
C HIS A 341 18.04 -1.48 18.83
N PRO A 342 16.96 -2.23 18.55
CA PRO A 342 16.53 -3.36 19.37
C PRO A 342 17.62 -4.43 19.53
N HIS A 343 17.45 -5.29 20.54
CA HIS A 343 18.24 -6.49 20.72
C HIS A 343 18.16 -7.39 19.47
N HIS A 344 19.27 -8.05 19.13
CA HIS A 344 19.28 -9.05 18.08
C HIS A 344 18.81 -10.39 18.64
N LEU A 345 17.63 -10.82 18.21
CA LEU A 345 16.99 -12.03 18.70
C LEU A 345 17.80 -13.26 18.31
N ASN A 346 17.92 -14.20 19.24
CA ASN A 346 18.65 -15.45 19.09
C ASN A 346 17.85 -16.61 19.72
N LEU A 347 18.42 -17.83 19.75
CA LEU A 347 17.77 -19.02 20.29
C LEU A 347 17.25 -18.86 21.74
N GLY A 348 17.92 -18.05 22.56
CA GLY A 348 17.51 -17.77 23.94
C GLY A 348 16.23 -16.96 24.07
N ASP A 349 15.79 -16.29 23.00
CA ASP A 349 14.56 -15.50 22.99
C ASP A 349 13.36 -16.27 22.40
N MET A 350 13.55 -17.51 21.94
CA MET A 350 12.52 -18.31 21.27
C MET A 350 11.23 -18.42 22.10
N GLN A 351 11.35 -18.73 23.38
CA GLN A 351 10.18 -18.86 24.24
C GLN A 351 9.44 -17.53 24.41
N LYS A 352 10.17 -16.42 24.58
CA LYS A 352 9.57 -15.08 24.71
C LYS A 352 8.85 -14.67 23.43
N MET A 353 9.39 -15.01 22.26
CA MET A 353 8.74 -14.79 20.97
C MET A 353 7.40 -15.52 20.90
N VAL A 354 7.37 -16.80 21.27
CA VAL A 354 6.13 -17.60 21.27
C VAL A 354 5.12 -17.06 22.29
N ASP A 355 5.57 -16.75 23.52
CA ASP A 355 4.71 -16.27 24.61
C ASP A 355 4.09 -14.90 24.34
N SER A 356 4.75 -14.07 23.51
CA SER A 356 4.25 -12.76 23.10
C SER A 356 2.95 -12.82 22.29
N ASN A 357 2.67 -13.97 21.66
CA ASN A 357 1.59 -14.17 20.70
C ASN A 357 1.64 -13.29 19.43
N ALA A 358 2.72 -12.53 19.22
CA ALA A 358 2.87 -11.68 18.06
C ALA A 358 3.08 -12.50 16.77
N PRO A 359 2.53 -12.05 15.63
CA PRO A 359 2.74 -12.73 14.34
C PRO A 359 4.10 -12.44 13.70
N PHE A 360 4.80 -11.39 14.14
CA PHE A 360 6.13 -11.01 13.63
C PHE A 360 7.10 -10.75 14.77
N ALA A 361 8.40 -10.84 14.49
CA ALA A 361 9.45 -10.48 15.43
C ALA A 361 10.61 -9.74 14.75
N ARG A 362 11.32 -8.94 15.55
CA ARG A 362 12.53 -8.24 15.12
C ARG A 362 13.49 -7.88 16.28
N LYS A 363 14.79 -7.74 16.03
CA LYS A 363 15.48 -7.92 14.74
C LYS A 363 16.37 -9.15 14.74
N PHE A 364 16.50 -9.80 13.60
CA PHE A 364 17.37 -10.98 13.43
C PHE A 364 18.69 -10.61 12.75
N ASN A 365 19.76 -11.34 13.09
CA ASN A 365 21.00 -11.32 12.30
C ASN A 365 20.84 -12.21 11.05
N HIS A 366 21.66 -11.94 10.03
CA HIS A 366 21.75 -12.83 8.87
C HIS A 366 22.15 -14.23 9.32
N ASN A 367 21.42 -15.25 8.85
CA ASN A 367 21.69 -16.67 9.10
C ASN A 367 21.78 -17.05 10.59
N ASP A 368 21.08 -16.34 11.48
CA ASP A 368 21.00 -16.73 12.88
C ASP A 368 20.27 -18.09 13.01
N PRO A 369 20.80 -19.06 13.78
CA PRO A 369 20.17 -20.37 13.97
C PRO A 369 18.73 -20.32 14.51
N VAL A 370 18.34 -19.22 15.16
CA VAL A 370 16.95 -19.04 15.59
C VAL A 370 15.97 -19.00 14.42
N LEU A 371 16.39 -18.52 13.25
CA LEU A 371 15.54 -18.50 12.06
C LEU A 371 15.23 -19.92 11.58
N ASP A 372 16.21 -20.83 11.65
CA ASP A 372 16.01 -22.24 11.30
C ASP A 372 15.07 -22.92 12.30
N LYS A 373 15.17 -22.56 13.58
CA LYS A 373 14.26 -23.03 14.62
C LYS A 373 12.82 -22.53 14.40
N ILE A 374 12.64 -21.25 14.02
CA ILE A 374 11.33 -20.70 13.65
C ILE A 374 10.76 -21.43 12.44
N ASP A 375 11.57 -21.66 11.41
CA ASP A 375 11.17 -22.36 10.19
C ASP A 375 10.67 -23.78 10.50
N GLN A 376 11.37 -24.49 11.36
CA GLN A 376 11.04 -25.86 11.75
C GLN A 376 9.83 -25.94 12.68
N GLU A 377 9.81 -25.14 13.76
CA GLU A 377 8.84 -25.30 14.86
C GLU A 377 7.55 -24.50 14.67
N LEU A 378 7.62 -23.33 14.00
CA LEU A 378 6.48 -22.42 13.87
C LEU A 378 5.91 -22.37 12.46
N LEU A 379 6.77 -22.48 11.44
CA LEU A 379 6.36 -22.33 10.04
C LEU A 379 6.30 -23.65 9.27
N PHE A 380 6.82 -24.74 9.86
CA PHE A 380 6.86 -26.09 9.27
C PHE A 380 7.47 -26.13 7.84
N ARG A 381 8.46 -25.25 7.61
CA ARG A 381 9.07 -24.99 6.31
C ARG A 381 10.48 -25.58 6.24
N GLY A 382 10.79 -26.23 5.12
CA GLY A 382 12.15 -26.69 4.83
C GLY A 382 13.04 -25.57 4.30
N LYS A 383 14.36 -25.79 4.27
CA LYS A 383 15.30 -24.82 3.71
C LYS A 383 14.96 -24.51 2.25
N ASP A 384 14.94 -23.23 1.90
CA ASP A 384 14.64 -22.71 0.56
C ASP A 384 13.25 -23.08 -0.02
N MET A 385 12.32 -23.58 0.81
CA MET A 385 10.94 -23.88 0.42
C MET A 385 9.99 -22.75 0.79
N LEU A 386 8.76 -22.75 0.25
CA LEU A 386 7.68 -21.89 0.72
C LEU A 386 7.01 -22.46 1.98
N VAL A 387 6.37 -21.61 2.77
CA VAL A 387 5.59 -22.09 3.94
C VAL A 387 4.38 -22.89 3.44
N PRO A 388 4.22 -24.15 3.91
CA PRO A 388 3.07 -24.96 3.56
C PRO A 388 1.76 -24.34 4.06
N GLY A 389 0.78 -24.20 3.18
CA GLY A 389 -0.60 -23.82 3.52
C GLY A 389 -1.61 -24.81 2.96
N GLY A 390 -2.90 -24.55 3.16
CA GLY A 390 -4.01 -25.35 2.64
C GLY A 390 -4.07 -25.37 1.11
N TRP A 391 -3.41 -24.43 0.45
CA TRP A 391 -3.23 -24.38 -1.00
C TRP A 391 -2.12 -25.32 -1.53
N CYS A 392 -1.30 -25.92 -0.66
CA CYS A 392 -0.22 -26.83 -1.05
C CYS A 392 -0.72 -28.28 -1.01
N VAL A 393 -0.79 -28.95 -2.17
CA VAL A 393 -1.43 -30.29 -2.30
C VAL A 393 -0.48 -31.41 -2.72
N ALA A 394 0.81 -31.12 -2.98
CA ALA A 394 1.76 -32.18 -3.30
C ALA A 394 2.05 -33.04 -2.06
N ALA A 395 2.23 -34.34 -2.27
CA ALA A 395 2.65 -35.26 -1.23
C ALA A 395 4.06 -34.88 -0.74
N ARG A 396 4.26 -34.93 0.59
CA ARG A 396 5.58 -34.77 1.22
C ARG A 396 6.34 -36.10 1.18
N GLU A 397 6.77 -36.50 -0.01
CA GLU A 397 7.60 -37.69 -0.20
C GLU A 397 9.07 -37.27 -0.29
N ASN A 398 9.94 -37.83 0.56
CA ASN A 398 11.39 -37.64 0.51
C ASN A 398 11.88 -36.17 0.50
N GLY A 399 11.17 -35.26 1.19
CA GLY A 399 11.56 -33.84 1.28
C GLY A 399 11.18 -32.99 0.07
N SER A 400 10.26 -33.46 -0.77
CA SER A 400 9.63 -32.66 -1.82
C SER A 400 8.93 -31.41 -1.27
N ASP A 401 8.96 -30.32 -2.03
CA ASP A 401 8.21 -29.11 -1.69
C ASP A 401 6.69 -29.37 -1.84
N PRO A 402 5.91 -29.34 -0.74
CA PRO A 402 4.47 -29.56 -0.81
C PRO A 402 3.73 -28.52 -1.65
N CYS A 403 4.32 -27.35 -1.85
CA CYS A 403 3.75 -26.23 -2.60
C CYS A 403 4.12 -26.25 -4.09
N SER A 404 4.81 -27.30 -4.54
CA SER A 404 5.07 -27.57 -5.97
C SER A 404 3.78 -27.86 -6.75
N ALA A 405 2.78 -28.47 -6.12
CA ALA A 405 1.42 -28.61 -6.65
C ALA A 405 0.46 -27.68 -5.90
N VAL A 406 -0.29 -26.91 -6.68
CA VAL A 406 -1.19 -25.85 -6.21
C VAL A 406 -2.63 -26.35 -6.24
N GLY A 407 -3.29 -26.32 -5.09
CA GLY A 407 -4.72 -26.56 -4.92
C GLY A 407 -5.53 -25.27 -4.84
N ASN A 408 -6.61 -25.29 -4.05
CA ASN A 408 -7.47 -24.13 -3.86
C ASN A 408 -6.83 -23.10 -2.92
N ILE A 409 -6.61 -21.88 -3.41
CA ILE A 409 -5.96 -20.77 -2.69
C ILE A 409 -6.80 -20.18 -1.56
N THR A 410 -8.09 -20.51 -1.46
CA THR A 410 -8.97 -20.04 -0.38
C THR A 410 -9.04 -21.02 0.79
N VAL A 411 -8.49 -22.23 0.66
CA VAL A 411 -8.46 -23.21 1.73
C VAL A 411 -7.31 -22.86 2.66
N LEU A 412 -7.65 -22.56 3.92
CA LEU A 412 -6.68 -22.29 4.97
C LEU A 412 -6.57 -23.51 5.90
N ARG A 413 -5.34 -23.80 6.34
CA ARG A 413 -5.03 -24.84 7.32
C ARG A 413 -4.36 -24.21 8.55
N PRO A 414 -5.14 -23.54 9.42
CA PRO A 414 -4.60 -22.89 10.61
C PRO A 414 -3.95 -23.92 11.55
N THR A 415 -2.93 -23.46 12.26
CA THR A 415 -2.11 -24.21 13.20
C THR A 415 -2.31 -23.68 14.64
N ALA A 416 -1.46 -24.08 15.58
CA ALA A 416 -1.41 -23.45 16.90
C ALA A 416 -1.05 -21.95 16.83
N GLY A 417 -0.43 -21.48 15.74
CA GLY A 417 -0.15 -20.06 15.49
C GLY A 417 -1.42 -19.20 15.45
N ALA A 418 -2.48 -19.66 14.79
CA ALA A 418 -3.77 -18.95 14.73
C ALA A 418 -4.35 -18.72 16.12
N LYS A 419 -4.27 -19.72 17.02
CA LYS A 419 -4.76 -19.61 18.40
C LYS A 419 -3.97 -18.59 19.22
N ARG A 420 -2.64 -18.53 19.04
CA ARG A 420 -1.81 -17.50 19.67
C ARG A 420 -2.23 -16.12 19.18
N LEU A 421 -2.30 -15.95 17.87
CA LEU A 421 -2.67 -14.68 17.27
C LEU A 421 -4.08 -14.24 17.68
N GLU A 422 -5.04 -15.16 17.75
CA GLU A 422 -6.40 -14.91 18.23
C GLU A 422 -6.40 -14.37 19.68
N LYS A 423 -5.59 -14.97 20.56
CA LYS A 423 -5.43 -14.49 21.94
C LYS A 423 -4.89 -13.05 21.97
N LEU A 424 -3.93 -12.72 21.12
CA LEU A 424 -3.41 -11.36 20.99
C LEU A 424 -4.51 -10.41 20.50
N THR A 425 -5.18 -10.73 19.39
CA THR A 425 -6.20 -9.86 18.79
C THR A 425 -7.39 -9.66 19.72
N ALA A 426 -7.84 -10.70 20.42
CA ALA A 426 -8.91 -10.60 21.41
C ALA A 426 -8.52 -9.67 22.58
N SER A 427 -7.26 -9.73 23.04
CA SER A 427 -6.76 -8.82 24.06
C SER A 427 -6.73 -7.37 23.56
N LEU A 428 -6.19 -7.14 22.35
CA LEU A 428 -6.09 -5.81 21.74
C LEU A 428 -7.46 -5.17 21.48
N LEU A 429 -8.45 -5.99 21.09
CA LEU A 429 -9.79 -5.55 20.75
C LEU A 429 -10.78 -5.55 21.92
N SER A 430 -10.34 -5.96 23.12
CA SER A 430 -11.17 -5.88 24.33
C SER A 430 -11.55 -4.43 24.68
N ASP A 431 -12.69 -4.25 25.34
CA ASP A 431 -13.19 -2.92 25.74
C ASP A 431 -12.19 -2.14 26.60
N ALA A 432 -11.40 -2.86 27.42
CA ALA A 432 -10.37 -2.27 28.27
C ALA A 432 -9.17 -1.71 27.49
N ASN A 433 -8.89 -2.23 26.29
CA ASN A 433 -7.71 -1.85 25.51
C ASN A 433 -8.05 -1.04 24.26
N PHE A 434 -9.07 -1.44 23.50
CA PHE A 434 -9.33 -0.86 22.17
C PHE A 434 -9.79 0.59 22.23
N ARG A 435 -10.91 0.87 22.92
CA ARG A 435 -11.49 2.23 22.98
C ARG A 435 -10.62 3.22 23.75
N PRO A 436 -10.02 2.86 24.91
CA PRO A 436 -9.19 3.80 25.66
C PRO A 436 -7.88 4.19 24.97
N ARG A 437 -7.37 3.35 24.05
CA ARG A 437 -6.08 3.53 23.37
C ARG A 437 -6.20 4.02 21.92
N GLN A 438 -7.37 4.48 21.50
CA GLN A 438 -7.53 5.22 20.24
C GLN A 438 -6.72 6.53 20.24
N CYS A 439 -6.55 7.12 19.07
CA CYS A 439 -5.93 8.43 18.91
C CYS A 439 -6.61 9.48 19.81
N LYS A 440 -5.83 10.14 20.66
CA LYS A 440 -6.26 11.18 21.60
C LYS A 440 -5.33 12.37 21.56
#